data_AF-A0A6N2ELP7-F1
#
_entry.id   AF-A0A6N2ELP7-F1
#
_cell.length_a   1.000
_cell.length_b   1.000
_cell.length_c   1.000
_cell.angle_alpha   90.00
_cell.angle_beta   90.00
_cell.angle_gamma   90.00
#
_symmetry.space_group_name_H-M   'P 1'
#
loop_
_entity.id
_entity.type
_entity.pdbx_description
1 polymer ?
#
loop_
_entity_poly.entity_id
_entity_poly.type
_entity_poly.pdbx_seq_one_letter_code
_entity_poly.pdbx_strand_id
1 'polypeptide(L)'
;MGPGRYELQSIDEPVRVSPAFSLRVYGYDDQSTADIYLTTLTRDQLRPGVDLSEVSGHLIHIQMFVKPRPGRTPIAPTAFNAAVTHIVIANGRIGVYRGGGFLLPGGSVGDLNFGGRLIGGTLRLESRSQGFKDLLGASALRANFRAEKQHGTAELARQRLRELIAMTESVEEGD
;
A
#
# COMPACT_ATOMS: atom_id res chain seq x y z
N MET A 1 -8.61 11.14 -17.38
CA MET A 1 -7.84 10.03 -16.78
C MET A 1 -8.67 9.45 -15.65
N GLY A 2 -8.91 8.13 -15.64
CA GLY A 2 -9.75 7.47 -14.63
C GLY A 2 -9.13 7.46 -13.23
N PRO A 3 -9.89 7.03 -12.20
CA PRO A 3 -9.52 7.19 -10.79
C PRO A 3 -8.21 6.44 -10.41
N GLY A 4 -7.79 5.45 -11.19
CA GLY A 4 -6.66 4.56 -10.86
C GLY A 4 -7.18 3.25 -10.27
N ARG A 5 -6.48 2.15 -10.59
CA ARG A 5 -6.80 0.75 -10.31
C ARG A 5 -5.70 0.13 -9.46
N TYR A 6 -6.08 -0.69 -8.50
CA TYR A 6 -5.17 -1.52 -7.72
C TYR A 6 -5.70 -2.93 -7.78
N GLU A 7 -4.85 -3.88 -8.14
CA GLU A 7 -5.21 -5.29 -8.24
C GLU A 7 -4.10 -6.12 -7.63
N LEU A 8 -4.48 -6.94 -6.65
CA LEU A 8 -3.66 -7.98 -6.07
C LEU A 8 -4.27 -9.33 -6.49
N GLN A 9 -3.44 -10.18 -7.09
CA GLN A 9 -3.84 -11.49 -7.61
C GLN A 9 -2.99 -12.55 -6.94
N SER A 10 -3.62 -13.51 -6.27
CA SER A 10 -2.91 -14.69 -5.76
C SER A 10 -2.28 -15.47 -6.90
N ILE A 11 -1.08 -16.01 -6.65
CA ILE A 11 -0.33 -16.83 -7.60
C ILE A 11 -0.89 -18.26 -7.61
N ASP A 12 -1.17 -18.79 -6.43
CA ASP A 12 -1.54 -20.20 -6.24
C ASP A 12 -3.06 -20.42 -6.24
N GLU A 13 -3.82 -19.38 -5.87
CA GLU A 13 -5.28 -19.45 -5.72
C GLU A 13 -6.00 -18.56 -6.72
N PRO A 14 -7.25 -18.88 -7.12
CA PRO A 14 -8.08 -18.02 -7.98
C PRO A 14 -8.66 -16.81 -7.23
N VAL A 15 -7.92 -16.26 -6.26
CA VAL A 15 -8.34 -15.15 -5.41
C VAL A 15 -7.78 -13.84 -5.94
N ARG A 16 -8.65 -12.82 -6.01
CA ARG A 16 -8.31 -11.47 -6.47
C ARG A 16 -8.90 -10.42 -5.54
N VAL A 17 -8.10 -9.40 -5.24
CA VAL A 17 -8.50 -8.24 -4.45
C VAL A 17 -8.28 -6.96 -5.26
N SER A 18 -9.34 -6.18 -5.44
CA SER A 18 -9.30 -4.91 -6.20
C SER A 18 -10.14 -3.84 -5.50
N PRO A 19 -9.64 -3.24 -4.40
CA PRO A 19 -10.43 -2.33 -3.57
C PRO A 19 -10.79 -1.03 -4.30
N ALA A 20 -11.99 -0.52 -4.02
CA ALA A 20 -12.41 0.79 -4.49
C ALA A 20 -12.06 1.86 -3.44
N PHE A 21 -10.91 2.52 -3.60
CA PHE A 21 -10.42 3.49 -2.62
C PHE A 21 -11.28 4.76 -2.57
N SER A 22 -11.72 5.10 -1.36
CA SER A 22 -12.44 6.32 -1.02
C SER A 22 -11.49 7.49 -0.72
N LEU A 23 -10.27 7.20 -0.22
CA LEU A 23 -9.23 8.19 0.03
C LEU A 23 -7.92 7.80 -0.65
N ARG A 24 -7.29 8.79 -1.29
CA ARG A 24 -6.01 8.66 -2.00
C ARG A 24 -5.19 9.90 -1.71
N VAL A 25 -4.30 9.81 -0.74
CA VAL A 25 -3.53 10.95 -0.25
C VAL A 25 -2.05 10.65 -0.32
N TYR A 26 -1.25 11.68 -0.47
CA TYR A 26 0.19 11.52 -0.40
C TYR A 26 0.81 12.60 0.49
N GLY A 27 1.90 12.22 1.15
CA GLY A 27 2.81 13.07 1.90
C GLY A 27 4.25 12.84 1.44
N TYR A 28 5.16 13.66 1.91
CA TYR A 28 6.59 13.53 1.67
C TYR A 28 7.35 14.23 2.79
N ASP A 29 8.47 13.63 3.20
CA ASP A 29 9.39 14.21 4.18
C ASP A 29 10.55 14.96 3.47
N ASP A 30 10.88 14.58 2.22
CA ASP A 30 11.90 15.23 1.39
C ASP A 30 11.55 15.21 -0.12
N GLN A 31 12.38 15.78 -0.99
CA GLN A 31 12.09 15.88 -2.44
C GLN A 31 12.30 14.59 -3.24
N SER A 32 12.88 13.56 -2.63
CA SER A 32 13.22 12.27 -3.25
C SER A 32 12.32 11.12 -2.79
N THR A 33 11.63 11.28 -1.66
CA THR A 33 10.71 10.30 -1.10
C THR A 33 9.26 10.74 -1.26
N ALA A 34 8.37 9.79 -1.52
CA ALA A 34 6.93 10.04 -1.50
C ALA A 34 6.24 8.88 -0.80
N ASP A 35 5.35 9.22 0.12
CA ASP A 35 4.52 8.28 0.86
C ASP A 35 3.08 8.42 0.37
N ILE A 36 2.63 7.41 -0.35
CA ILE A 36 1.29 7.37 -0.93
C ILE A 36 0.43 6.43 -0.10
N TYR A 37 -0.74 6.90 0.31
CA TYR A 37 -1.72 6.14 1.05
C TYR A 37 -3.01 6.01 0.24
N LEU A 38 -3.43 4.77 -0.01
CA LEU A 38 -4.70 4.44 -0.67
C LEU A 38 -5.53 3.63 0.32
N THR A 39 -6.78 4.04 0.56
CA THR A 39 -7.58 3.35 1.57
C THR A 39 -9.06 3.35 1.24
N THR A 40 -9.73 2.29 1.68
CA THR A 40 -11.21 2.22 1.69
C THR A 40 -11.77 2.74 3.02
N LEU A 41 -10.93 2.92 4.04
CA LEU A 41 -11.34 3.46 5.34
C LEU A 41 -11.74 4.93 5.20
N THR A 42 -12.73 5.35 5.98
CA THR A 42 -13.09 6.76 6.09
C THR A 42 -12.02 7.54 6.84
N ARG A 43 -12.04 8.86 6.73
CA ARG A 43 -11.11 9.73 7.46
C ARG A 43 -11.21 9.53 8.98
N ASP A 44 -12.40 9.27 9.51
CA ASP A 44 -12.59 9.03 10.93
C ASP A 44 -12.03 7.67 11.35
N GLN A 45 -12.15 6.63 10.52
CA GLN A 45 -11.53 5.31 10.75
C GLN A 45 -9.99 5.33 10.68
N LEU A 46 -9.39 6.38 10.10
CA LEU A 46 -7.94 6.60 10.11
C LEU A 46 -7.45 7.25 11.42
N ARG A 47 -8.34 7.71 12.31
CA ARG A 47 -7.90 8.29 13.58
C ARG A 47 -7.35 7.18 14.49
N PRO A 48 -6.18 7.38 15.12
CA PRO A 48 -5.63 6.40 16.05
C PRO A 48 -6.60 6.05 17.19
N GLY A 49 -6.60 4.79 17.62
CA GLY A 49 -7.46 4.31 18.71
C GLY A 49 -8.94 4.12 18.36
N VAL A 50 -9.39 4.43 17.14
CA VAL A 50 -10.76 4.11 16.70
C VAL A 50 -10.92 2.59 16.62
N ASP A 51 -12.03 2.06 17.13
CA ASP A 51 -12.32 0.63 17.04
C ASP A 51 -12.65 0.22 15.60
N LEU A 52 -12.03 -0.86 15.13
CA LEU A 52 -12.25 -1.46 13.81
C LEU A 52 -12.73 -2.92 13.91
N SER A 53 -13.15 -3.38 15.09
CA SER A 53 -13.61 -4.75 15.37
C SER A 53 -14.68 -5.25 14.37
N GLU A 54 -15.56 -4.36 13.89
CA GLU A 54 -16.61 -4.67 12.92
C GLU A 54 -16.33 -4.13 11.50
N VAL A 55 -15.15 -3.57 11.27
CA VAL A 55 -14.81 -2.95 9.99
C VAL A 55 -14.15 -3.98 9.07
N SER A 56 -14.47 -3.88 7.78
CA SER A 56 -13.72 -4.51 6.70
C SER A 56 -13.20 -3.43 5.75
N GLY A 57 -11.94 -3.55 5.34
CA GLY A 57 -11.33 -2.53 4.50
C GLY A 57 -9.86 -2.77 4.21
N HIS A 58 -9.26 -1.81 3.52
CA HIS A 58 -7.88 -1.88 3.08
C HIS A 58 -7.17 -0.56 3.34
N LEU A 59 -5.92 -0.64 3.80
CA LEU A 59 -5.00 0.49 3.90
C LEU A 59 -3.69 0.11 3.22
N ILE A 60 -3.36 0.80 2.13
CA ILE A 60 -2.17 0.56 1.33
C ILE A 60 -1.24 1.76 1.54
N HIS A 61 0.02 1.47 1.82
CA HIS A 61 1.12 2.42 1.80
C HIS A 61 2.11 2.04 0.71
N ILE A 62 2.42 2.97 -0.18
CA ILE A 62 3.45 2.83 -1.21
C ILE A 62 4.51 3.88 -0.89
N GLN A 63 5.71 3.43 -0.56
CA GLN A 63 6.86 4.29 -0.31
C GLN A 63 7.79 4.26 -1.52
N MET A 64 7.99 5.41 -2.16
CA MET A 64 8.99 5.56 -3.23
C MET A 64 10.34 5.97 -2.62
N PHE A 65 11.40 5.22 -2.91
CA PHE A 65 12.74 5.48 -2.35
C PHE A 65 13.61 6.39 -3.21
N VAL A 66 13.47 6.33 -4.54
CA VAL A 66 14.25 7.14 -5.48
C VAL A 66 13.41 7.43 -6.72
N LYS A 67 13.29 8.71 -7.11
CA LYS A 67 12.69 9.09 -8.41
C LYS A 67 13.61 8.60 -9.54
N PRO A 68 13.16 7.68 -10.42
CA PRO A 68 13.97 7.24 -11.55
C PRO A 68 14.24 8.43 -12.49
N ARG A 69 15.51 8.64 -12.88
CA ARG A 69 15.92 9.63 -13.90
C ARG A 69 16.04 8.90 -15.25
N PRO A 70 15.14 9.15 -16.22
CA PRO A 70 15.26 8.54 -17.54
C PRO A 70 16.59 8.94 -18.21
N GLY A 71 17.31 7.98 -18.78
CA GLY A 71 18.40 8.25 -19.74
C GLY A 71 19.86 8.13 -19.26
N ARG A 72 20.16 7.69 -18.02
CA ARG A 72 21.56 7.54 -17.57
C ARG A 72 21.92 6.30 -16.76
N THR A 73 20.98 5.38 -16.57
CA THR A 73 21.21 4.10 -15.90
C THR A 73 20.47 3.03 -16.69
N PRO A 74 21.09 1.88 -17.05
CA PRO A 74 20.32 0.74 -17.48
C PRO A 74 19.37 0.39 -16.33
N ILE A 75 18.09 0.70 -16.49
CA ILE A 75 17.07 0.29 -15.52
C ILE A 75 16.98 -1.22 -15.71
N ALA A 76 17.62 -1.97 -14.82
CA ALA A 76 17.36 -3.38 -14.73
C ALA A 76 15.85 -3.55 -14.48
N PRO A 77 15.11 -4.31 -15.30
CA PRO A 77 13.67 -4.51 -15.14
C PRO A 77 13.30 -5.19 -13.80
N THR A 78 14.30 -5.63 -13.03
CA THR A 78 14.19 -6.22 -11.69
C THR A 78 14.48 -5.24 -10.55
N ALA A 79 14.84 -3.98 -10.84
CA ALA A 79 15.10 -3.01 -9.79
C ALA A 79 13.80 -2.68 -9.04
N PHE A 80 13.78 -2.81 -7.72
CA PHE A 80 12.68 -2.34 -6.86
C PHE A 80 13.00 -0.91 -6.40
N ASN A 81 12.17 0.06 -6.76
CA ASN A 81 12.31 1.45 -6.29
C ASN A 81 11.13 1.92 -5.42
N ALA A 82 10.21 1.00 -5.11
CA ALA A 82 9.12 1.24 -4.18
C ALA A 82 8.83 0.02 -3.30
N ALA A 83 8.63 0.26 -2.01
CA ALA A 83 8.06 -0.71 -1.09
C ALA A 83 6.55 -0.51 -1.00
N VAL A 84 5.84 -1.61 -0.77
CA VAL A 84 4.39 -1.60 -0.62
C VAL A 84 4.03 -2.39 0.63
N THR A 85 3.24 -1.76 1.49
CA THR A 85 2.55 -2.40 2.60
C THR A 85 1.05 -2.35 2.32
N HIS A 86 0.38 -3.50 2.29
CA HIS A 86 -1.06 -3.62 2.13
C HIS A 86 -1.65 -4.29 3.36
N ILE A 87 -2.37 -3.52 4.15
CA ILE A 87 -3.15 -4.02 5.28
C ILE A 87 -4.56 -4.37 4.80
N VAL A 88 -4.99 -5.60 5.08
CA VAL A 88 -6.36 -6.08 4.92
C VAL A 88 -6.99 -6.19 6.30
N ILE A 89 -8.15 -5.57 6.47
CA ILE A 89 -8.99 -5.71 7.65
C ILE A 89 -10.23 -6.49 7.23
N ALA A 90 -10.49 -7.62 7.88
CA ALA A 90 -11.61 -8.51 7.60
C ALA A 90 -12.39 -8.77 8.90
N ASN A 91 -13.44 -7.96 9.12
CA ASN A 91 -14.23 -7.93 10.36
C ASN A 91 -13.31 -7.86 11.59
N GLY A 92 -12.52 -6.79 11.67
CA GLY A 92 -11.58 -6.53 12.76
C GLY A 92 -10.29 -7.35 12.75
N ARG A 93 -10.20 -8.41 11.95
CA ARG A 93 -8.98 -9.22 11.83
C ARG A 93 -8.03 -8.60 10.81
N ILE A 94 -6.74 -8.57 11.14
CA ILE A 94 -5.74 -7.83 10.37
C ILE A 94 -4.78 -8.81 9.71
N GLY A 95 -4.52 -8.62 8.42
CA GLY A 95 -3.42 -9.23 7.70
C GLY A 95 -2.56 -8.13 7.05
N VAL A 96 -1.24 -8.22 7.22
CA VAL A 96 -0.27 -7.28 6.66
C VAL A 96 0.52 -7.97 5.58
N TYR A 97 0.34 -7.54 4.34
CA TYR A 97 1.09 -8.01 3.20
C TYR A 97 2.18 -7.00 2.86
N ARG A 98 3.43 -7.45 2.73
CA ARG A 98 4.55 -6.59 2.34
C ARG A 98 5.26 -7.11 1.11
N GLY A 99 5.95 -6.18 0.45
CA GLY A 99 6.80 -6.45 -0.68
C GLY A 99 7.12 -5.15 -1.41
N GLY A 100 7.22 -5.21 -2.73
CA GLY A 100 7.63 -4.05 -3.51
C GLY A 100 7.38 -4.21 -5.00
N GLY A 101 7.66 -3.16 -5.74
CA GLY A 101 7.62 -3.15 -7.20
C GLY A 101 8.52 -2.07 -7.80
N PHE A 102 8.45 -1.92 -9.12
CA PHE A 102 9.01 -0.77 -9.81
C PHE A 102 7.90 0.26 -10.06
N LEU A 103 8.01 1.41 -9.41
CA LEU A 103 7.13 2.55 -9.54
C LEU A 103 7.65 3.52 -10.60
N LEU A 104 6.84 3.72 -11.62
CA LEU A 104 6.96 4.79 -12.61
C LEU A 104 6.14 6.00 -12.14
N PRO A 105 6.76 7.07 -11.62
CA PRO A 105 6.04 8.23 -11.12
C PRO A 105 5.41 9.04 -12.27
N GLY A 106 4.20 9.52 -12.04
CA GLY A 106 3.48 10.46 -12.87
C GLY A 106 3.33 11.80 -12.12
N GLY A 107 4.36 12.62 -12.17
CA GLY A 107 4.46 13.89 -11.44
C GLY A 107 5.80 14.05 -10.71
N SER A 108 5.93 15.12 -9.94
CA SER A 108 7.06 15.37 -9.05
C SER A 108 6.62 15.39 -7.59
N VAL A 109 7.52 14.99 -6.70
CA VAL A 109 7.31 15.15 -5.26
C VAL A 109 7.12 16.64 -4.98
N GLY A 110 6.05 16.98 -4.26
CA GLY A 110 5.67 18.36 -3.94
C GLY A 110 4.53 18.94 -4.77
N ASP A 111 4.22 18.36 -5.93
CA ASP A 111 3.09 18.79 -6.78
C ASP A 111 1.74 18.60 -6.07
N LEU A 112 0.68 19.33 -6.42
CA LEU A 112 -0.63 19.14 -5.76
C LEU A 112 -1.18 17.70 -5.87
N ASN A 113 -0.72 16.95 -6.87
CA ASN A 113 -1.08 15.56 -7.08
C ASN A 113 0.18 14.75 -7.39
N PHE A 114 0.26 13.55 -6.83
CA PHE A 114 1.27 12.57 -7.18
C PHE A 114 0.59 11.33 -7.79
N GLY A 115 0.95 11.00 -9.02
CA GLY A 115 0.50 9.79 -9.69
C GLY A 115 1.61 8.78 -9.83
N GLY A 116 1.24 7.55 -10.20
CA GLY A 116 2.24 6.54 -10.52
C GLY A 116 1.63 5.26 -11.06
N ARG A 117 2.47 4.46 -11.71
CA ARG A 117 2.17 3.09 -12.11
C ARG A 117 3.21 2.16 -11.51
N LEU A 118 2.76 1.20 -10.72
CA LEU A 118 3.58 0.15 -10.14
C LEU A 118 3.48 -1.11 -11.00
N ILE A 119 4.63 -1.59 -11.46
CA ILE A 119 4.78 -2.79 -12.28
C ILE A 119 5.68 -3.81 -11.58
N GLY A 120 5.50 -5.09 -11.93
CA GLY A 120 6.29 -6.18 -11.34
C GLY A 120 6.15 -6.26 -9.82
N GLY A 121 5.01 -5.81 -9.28
CA GLY A 121 4.81 -5.81 -7.84
C GLY A 121 4.58 -7.22 -7.33
N THR A 122 5.15 -7.55 -6.18
CA THR A 122 4.92 -8.82 -5.48
C THR A 122 4.68 -8.53 -4.01
N LEU A 123 3.68 -9.16 -3.41
CA LEU A 123 3.40 -9.11 -1.97
C LEU A 123 3.26 -10.52 -1.39
N ARG A 124 3.59 -10.67 -0.12
CA ARG A 124 3.34 -11.86 0.68
C ARG A 124 2.88 -11.43 2.08
N LEU A 125 2.08 -12.27 2.74
CA LEU A 125 1.71 -12.05 4.13
C LEU A 125 2.97 -12.08 5.00
N GLU A 126 3.18 -11.01 5.76
CA GLU A 126 4.33 -10.83 6.67
C GLU A 126 3.90 -11.02 8.13
N SER A 127 2.76 -10.43 8.52
CA SER A 127 2.23 -10.52 9.87
C SER A 127 0.70 -10.54 9.86
N ARG A 128 0.09 -11.08 10.93
CA ARG A 128 -1.36 -11.13 11.07
C ARG A 128 -1.83 -11.08 12.53
N SER A 129 -3.07 -10.67 12.75
CA SER A 129 -3.73 -10.82 14.04
C SER A 129 -4.29 -12.24 14.21
N GLN A 130 -4.63 -12.60 15.45
CA GLN A 130 -5.28 -13.87 15.75
C GLN A 130 -6.56 -14.06 14.91
N GLY A 131 -6.71 -15.26 14.35
CA GLY A 131 -7.89 -15.65 13.57
C GLY A 131 -7.95 -15.11 12.15
N PHE A 132 -7.00 -14.28 11.69
CA PHE A 132 -6.95 -13.86 10.29
C PHE A 132 -6.60 -15.04 9.38
N LYS A 133 -7.45 -15.30 8.39
CA LYS A 133 -7.25 -16.34 7.39
C LYS A 133 -6.64 -15.74 6.13
N ASP A 134 -5.44 -16.16 5.79
CA ASP A 134 -4.83 -15.81 4.51
C ASP A 134 -5.51 -16.56 3.37
N LEU A 135 -5.98 -15.82 2.37
CA LEU A 135 -6.56 -16.37 1.14
C LEU A 135 -5.74 -15.98 -0.10
N LEU A 136 -4.71 -15.16 0.08
CA LEU A 136 -3.94 -14.57 -1.00
C LEU A 136 -2.59 -15.27 -1.17
N GLY A 137 -1.92 -15.65 -0.09
CA GLY A 137 -0.57 -16.20 -0.14
C GLY A 137 0.39 -15.27 -0.87
N ALA A 138 1.31 -15.84 -1.67
CA ALA A 138 2.14 -15.06 -2.58
C ALA A 138 1.27 -14.44 -3.69
N SER A 139 1.43 -13.14 -3.93
CA SER A 139 0.54 -12.40 -4.81
C SER A 139 1.27 -11.44 -5.73
N ALA A 140 0.79 -11.34 -6.97
CA ALA A 140 1.22 -10.35 -7.95
C ALA A 140 0.39 -9.07 -7.83
N LEU A 141 1.08 -7.93 -7.75
CA LEU A 141 0.51 -6.59 -7.61
C LEU A 141 0.65 -5.79 -8.91
N ARG A 142 -0.46 -5.20 -9.35
CA ARG A 142 -0.51 -4.16 -10.38
C ARG A 142 -1.28 -2.97 -9.86
N ALA A 143 -0.69 -1.78 -9.93
CA ALA A 143 -1.36 -0.57 -9.50
C ALA A 143 -1.10 0.60 -10.44
N ASN A 144 -2.11 1.43 -10.64
CA ASN A 144 -1.96 2.81 -11.07
C ASN A 144 -2.83 3.69 -10.18
N PHE A 145 -2.31 4.84 -9.79
CA PHE A 145 -3.00 5.71 -8.85
C PHE A 145 -2.72 7.16 -9.15
N ARG A 146 -3.58 8.00 -8.58
CA ARG A 146 -3.40 9.43 -8.39
C ARG A 146 -3.82 9.74 -6.97
N ALA A 147 -2.98 10.45 -6.24
CA ALA A 147 -3.20 10.84 -4.87
C ALA A 147 -2.99 12.34 -4.72
N GLU A 148 -3.77 12.96 -3.84
CA GLU A 148 -3.71 14.40 -3.59
C GLU A 148 -2.78 14.72 -2.42
N LYS A 149 -2.08 15.86 -2.50
CA LYS A 149 -1.24 16.33 -1.40
C LYS A 149 -2.12 16.74 -0.22
N GLN A 150 -2.14 15.93 0.83
CA GLN A 150 -2.90 16.22 2.05
C GLN A 150 -2.13 15.74 3.27
N HIS A 151 -1.17 16.54 3.73
CA HIS A 151 -0.26 16.17 4.82
C HIS A 151 -0.98 15.68 6.09
N GLY A 152 -2.05 16.35 6.52
CA GLY A 152 -2.80 15.94 7.72
C GLY A 152 -3.47 14.57 7.58
N THR A 153 -4.08 14.28 6.43
CA THR A 153 -4.71 12.97 6.18
C THR A 153 -3.67 11.88 5.95
N ALA A 154 -2.57 12.20 5.29
CA ALA A 154 -1.45 11.28 5.11
C ALA A 154 -0.80 10.90 6.46
N GLU A 155 -0.66 11.85 7.38
CA GLU A 155 -0.14 11.58 8.72
C GLU A 155 -1.09 10.70 9.55
N LEU A 156 -2.42 10.93 9.47
CA LEU A 156 -3.40 10.03 10.08
C LEU A 156 -3.26 8.60 9.51
N ALA A 157 -3.15 8.46 8.20
CA ALA A 157 -2.94 7.17 7.56
C ALA A 157 -1.62 6.50 8.00
N ARG A 158 -0.53 7.26 8.12
CA ARG A 158 0.77 6.80 8.63
C ARG A 158 0.67 6.27 10.06
N GLN A 159 0.04 7.04 10.95
CA GLN A 159 -0.16 6.65 12.34
C GLN A 159 -1.01 5.39 12.45
N ARG A 160 -2.12 5.33 11.69
CA ARG A 160 -3.00 4.17 11.67
C ARG A 160 -2.32 2.93 11.11
N LEU A 161 -1.53 3.07 10.07
CA LEU A 161 -0.72 1.97 9.51
C LEU A 161 0.19 1.36 10.59
N ARG A 162 0.94 2.21 11.32
CA ARG A 162 1.84 1.75 12.40
C ARG A 162 1.09 1.03 13.52
N GLU A 163 -0.03 1.58 13.95
CA GLU A 163 -0.86 0.99 14.99
C GLU A 163 -1.38 -0.40 14.58
N LEU A 164 -1.92 -0.53 13.37
CA LEU A 164 -2.44 -1.81 12.86
C LEU A 164 -1.33 -2.86 12.72
N ILE A 165 -0.13 -2.47 12.30
CA ILE A 165 1.03 -3.39 12.25
C ILE A 165 1.41 -3.84 13.66
N ALA A 166 1.42 -2.95 14.64
CA ALA A 166 1.76 -3.27 16.03
C ALA A 166 0.75 -4.23 16.70
N MET A 167 -0.47 -4.34 16.16
CA MET A 167 -1.51 -5.29 16.60
C MET A 167 -1.36 -6.68 15.97
N THR A 168 -0.33 -6.91 15.16
CA THR A 168 -0.10 -8.19 14.48
C THR A 168 1.18 -8.86 14.95
N GLU A 169 1.23 -10.18 14.80
CA GLU A 169 2.41 -10.99 15.06
C GLU A 169 2.97 -11.49 13.72
N SER A 170 4.29 -11.50 13.59
CA SER A 170 4.97 -12.00 12.40
C SER A 170 4.59 -13.45 12.13
N VAL A 171 4.41 -13.80 10.86
CA VAL A 171 4.24 -15.19 10.45
C VAL A 171 5.63 -15.79 10.38
N GLU A 172 5.94 -16.76 11.24
CA GLU A 172 7.18 -17.55 11.10
C GLU A 172 7.16 -18.27 9.75
N GLU A 173 8.27 -18.17 9.01
CA GLU A 173 8.49 -18.99 7.81
C GLU A 173 8.54 -20.45 8.26
N GLY A 174 7.42 -21.17 8.11
CA GLY A 174 7.41 -22.61 8.26
C GLY A 174 8.25 -23.25 7.16
N ASP A 175 9.24 -24.04 7.59
CA ASP A 175 10.15 -24.90 6.79
C ASP A 175 9.48 -25.65 5.63
#